data_AF-A0A436SJH3-F1
#
_entry.id   AF-A0A436SJH3-F1
#
_cell.length_a   1.000
_cell.length_b   1.000
_cell.length_c   1.000
_cell.angle_alpha   90.00
_cell.angle_beta   90.00
_cell.angle_gamma   90.00
#
_symmetry.space_group_name_H-M   'P 1'
#
loop_
_entity.id
_entity.type
_entity.pdbx_description
1 polymer ?
#
loop_
_entity_poly.entity_id
_entity_poly.type
_entity_poly.pdbx_seq_one_letter_code
_entity_poly.pdbx_strand_id
1 'polypeptide(L)'
;MPARRLPRPLSGMLLLGVGTLAAALTQFSMQHSDRTTNLSLSSWTGRTPAPITGVASVIDGDTIEVHGQRIRFNGIDAPESKQYCDDAKGFEYPCGRRSAEALDSFLAASRPVQCTFVSWDRYHRYVGDCRRADGASVAAWMIEHGQALDWPRYSNGAYAAEQAKAEAAKIGLWVGKFDAPWDWRASHDDGAAPASQPLGIVSRKLVAQSGYSCEPRRTCKQIGSCDEAQWYLQNCSWGGKLDRDGDGVACETLC
;
A
#
# COMPACT_ATOMS: atom_id res chain seq x y z
N MET A 1 51.21 53.21 21.29
CA MET A 1 51.83 53.46 19.98
C MET A 1 50.76 53.93 19.00
N PRO A 2 50.83 55.16 18.47
CA PRO A 2 49.92 55.65 17.44
C PRO A 2 50.59 55.65 16.05
N ALA A 3 49.90 55.22 15.01
CA ALA A 3 50.29 55.45 13.60
C ALA A 3 49.01 55.85 12.82
N ARG A 4 48.81 57.15 12.54
CA ARG A 4 49.08 57.89 11.27
C ARG A 4 48.07 57.53 10.15
N ARG A 5 47.05 58.38 9.91
CA ARG A 5 46.87 59.40 8.83
C ARG A 5 46.79 58.81 7.39
N LEU A 6 45.60 58.77 6.74
CA LEU A 6 45.00 59.70 5.72
C LEU A 6 45.72 59.70 4.33
N PRO A 7 45.14 60.10 3.17
CA PRO A 7 43.75 60.21 2.67
C PRO A 7 43.54 59.65 1.21
N ARG A 8 42.35 59.86 0.61
CA ARG A 8 41.98 59.62 -0.82
C ARG A 8 42.64 60.63 -1.79
N PRO A 9 42.70 60.37 -3.12
CA PRO A 9 41.77 61.10 -4.04
C PRO A 9 41.35 60.36 -5.34
N LEU A 10 40.41 61.02 -6.05
CA LEU A 10 39.72 60.70 -7.31
C LEU A 10 40.51 61.10 -8.59
N SER A 11 40.01 60.60 -9.74
CA SER A 11 39.95 61.21 -11.09
C SER A 11 40.76 60.56 -12.22
N GLY A 12 40.12 60.40 -13.39
CA GLY A 12 40.80 60.15 -14.67
C GLY A 12 39.89 59.65 -15.80
N MET A 13 39.39 60.58 -16.63
CA MET A 13 38.55 60.39 -17.83
C MET A 13 39.33 59.88 -19.07
N LEU A 14 38.58 59.22 -19.96
CA LEU A 14 38.63 59.10 -21.43
C LEU A 14 39.96 59.30 -22.21
N LEU A 15 40.22 58.39 -23.16
CA LEU A 15 40.75 58.70 -24.49
C LEU A 15 40.21 57.71 -25.56
N LEU A 16 39.74 58.27 -26.66
CA LEU A 16 39.29 57.62 -27.91
C LEU A 16 40.49 57.33 -28.84
N GLY A 17 40.41 56.28 -29.67
CA GLY A 17 41.43 56.00 -30.69
C GLY A 17 41.18 54.80 -31.61
N VAL A 18 40.33 54.99 -32.62
CA VAL A 18 40.38 54.54 -34.04
C VAL A 18 40.92 53.13 -34.41
N GLY A 19 39.97 52.25 -34.76
CA GLY A 19 39.78 51.63 -36.09
C GLY A 19 40.92 50.93 -36.85
N THR A 20 40.78 49.61 -37.04
CA THR A 20 41.23 48.90 -38.25
C THR A 20 40.18 47.89 -38.72
N LEU A 21 39.73 48.06 -39.97
CA LEU A 21 38.93 47.14 -40.79
C LEU A 21 39.73 45.90 -41.16
N ALA A 22 39.14 44.70 -41.02
CA ALA A 22 39.52 43.55 -41.85
C ALA A 22 38.39 42.52 -41.98
N ALA A 23 37.91 42.40 -43.22
CA ALA A 23 37.44 41.22 -43.94
C ALA A 23 36.35 40.32 -43.34
N ALA A 24 35.18 40.35 -43.99
CA ALA A 24 34.16 39.33 -43.93
C ALA A 24 34.63 38.03 -44.60
N LEU A 25 34.43 36.90 -43.91
CA LEU A 25 34.25 35.59 -44.53
C LEU A 25 32.95 35.00 -44.00
N THR A 26 31.99 34.84 -44.92
CA THR A 26 30.71 34.19 -44.70
C THR A 26 30.91 32.69 -44.47
N GLN A 27 30.44 32.17 -43.33
CA GLN A 27 30.14 30.76 -43.17
C GLN A 27 28.77 30.60 -42.48
N PHE A 28 27.82 30.19 -43.32
CA PHE A 28 26.80 29.17 -43.10
C PHE A 28 26.26 28.92 -41.68
N SER A 29 24.94 29.12 -41.57
CA SER A 29 23.99 28.57 -40.59
C SER A 29 24.48 27.41 -39.72
N MET A 30 24.29 27.54 -38.40
CA MET A 30 23.27 26.78 -37.67
C MET A 30 23.03 27.44 -36.30
N GLN A 31 21.85 28.03 -36.13
CA GLN A 31 21.29 28.30 -34.80
C GLN A 31 21.00 26.95 -34.13
N HIS A 32 21.97 26.38 -33.41
CA HIS A 32 21.63 25.47 -32.34
C HIS A 32 21.24 26.33 -31.14
N SER A 33 19.93 26.57 -31.02
CA SER A 33 19.32 26.86 -29.73
C SER A 33 19.71 25.73 -28.80
N ASP A 34 20.76 25.91 -28.01
CA ASP A 34 20.93 25.14 -26.79
C ASP A 34 19.87 25.64 -25.81
N ARG A 35 18.63 25.24 -26.07
CA ARG A 35 17.67 24.87 -25.04
C ARG A 35 18.32 23.71 -24.29
N THR A 36 19.29 24.06 -23.46
CA THR A 36 19.58 23.28 -22.26
C THR A 36 18.31 23.41 -21.44
N THR A 37 17.41 22.46 -21.66
CA THR A 37 16.41 22.13 -20.67
C THR A 37 17.21 21.84 -19.42
N ASN A 38 17.27 22.82 -18.53
CA ASN A 38 17.67 22.62 -17.16
C ASN A 38 16.56 21.74 -16.58
N LEU A 39 16.64 20.45 -16.90
CA LEU A 39 15.84 19.40 -16.29
C LEU A 39 16.32 19.40 -14.85
N SER A 40 15.64 20.21 -14.04
CA SER A 40 15.68 20.09 -12.60
C SER A 40 15.29 18.66 -12.28
N LEU A 41 16.29 17.80 -12.12
CA LEU A 41 16.17 16.43 -11.64
C LEU A 41 15.86 16.39 -10.12
N SER A 42 15.34 17.49 -9.58
CA SER A 42 15.06 17.66 -8.15
C SER A 42 13.57 17.49 -7.88
N SER A 43 13.03 16.28 -8.04
CA SER A 43 11.88 15.76 -7.24
C SER A 43 11.41 14.40 -7.74
N TRP A 44 12.27 13.39 -7.71
CA TRP A 44 11.83 11.98 -7.71
C TRP A 44 12.14 11.33 -6.36
N THR A 45 12.04 12.09 -5.27
CA THR A 45 11.82 11.48 -3.96
C THR A 45 10.36 11.05 -3.96
N GLY A 46 10.11 9.74 -4.12
CA GLY A 46 8.77 9.17 -3.94
C GLY A 46 8.20 9.68 -2.63
N ARG A 47 7.12 10.48 -2.69
CA ARG A 47 6.55 11.09 -1.50
C ARG A 47 5.85 9.97 -0.73
N THR A 48 6.38 9.62 0.44
CA THR A 48 5.69 8.73 1.37
C THR A 48 4.27 9.27 1.59
N PRO A 49 3.23 8.43 1.47
CA PRO A 49 1.87 8.84 1.76
C PRO A 49 1.78 9.53 3.12
N ALA A 50 0.99 10.60 3.19
CA ALA A 50 0.72 11.27 4.46
C ALA A 50 0.00 10.29 5.42
N PRO A 51 0.15 10.48 6.75
CA PRO A 51 -0.62 9.70 7.71
C PRO A 51 -2.13 9.86 7.47
N ILE A 52 -2.86 8.75 7.60
CA ILE A 52 -4.31 8.73 7.49
C ILE A 52 -4.87 8.87 8.90
N THR A 53 -5.78 9.82 9.12
CA THR A 53 -6.43 10.03 10.42
C THR A 53 -7.94 10.06 10.23
N GLY A 54 -8.67 9.33 11.08
CA GLY A 54 -10.13 9.32 11.01
C GLY A 54 -10.76 8.31 11.98
N VAL A 55 -12.09 8.20 11.90
CA VAL A 55 -12.81 7.11 12.57
C VAL A 55 -12.65 5.86 11.71
N ALA A 56 -12.24 4.76 12.34
CA ALA A 56 -12.06 3.48 11.69
C ALA A 56 -13.32 2.63 11.73
N SER A 57 -13.59 1.93 10.64
CA SER A 57 -14.44 0.74 10.60
C SER A 57 -13.54 -0.50 10.65
N VAL A 58 -13.82 -1.46 11.53
CA VAL A 58 -13.06 -2.71 11.60
C VAL A 58 -13.53 -3.67 10.51
N ILE A 59 -12.57 -4.25 9.77
CA ILE A 59 -12.84 -5.26 8.73
C ILE A 59 -12.60 -6.67 9.27
N ASP A 60 -11.46 -6.86 9.95
CA ASP A 60 -11.04 -8.09 10.63
C ASP A 60 -10.04 -7.73 11.74
N GLY A 61 -9.39 -8.73 12.36
CA GLY A 61 -8.51 -8.53 13.51
C GLY A 61 -7.19 -7.79 13.21
N ASP A 62 -6.82 -7.56 11.96
CA ASP A 62 -5.61 -6.79 11.63
C ASP A 62 -5.80 -5.74 10.52
N THR A 63 -7.03 -5.56 10.06
CA THR A 63 -7.38 -4.64 8.98
C THR A 63 -8.54 -3.73 9.38
N ILE A 64 -8.34 -2.42 9.17
CA ILE A 64 -9.37 -1.39 9.34
C ILE A 64 -9.58 -0.62 8.05
N GLU A 65 -10.68 0.11 7.96
CA GLU A 65 -10.94 1.07 6.90
C GLU A 65 -11.11 2.47 7.49
N VAL A 66 -10.42 3.45 6.91
CA VAL A 66 -10.56 4.87 7.24
C VAL A 66 -10.77 5.65 5.93
N HIS A 67 -11.91 6.33 5.80
CA HIS A 67 -12.27 7.11 4.60
C HIS A 67 -12.17 6.31 3.28
N GLY A 68 -12.58 5.04 3.28
CA GLY A 68 -12.53 4.16 2.11
C GLY A 68 -11.14 3.58 1.80
N GLN A 69 -10.10 3.91 2.59
CA GLN A 69 -8.80 3.27 2.49
C GLN A 69 -8.70 2.13 3.50
N ARG A 70 -8.52 0.90 3.01
CA ARG A 70 -8.16 -0.26 3.84
C ARG A 70 -6.71 -0.18 4.27
N ILE A 71 -6.48 -0.38 5.56
CA ILE A 71 -5.18 -0.30 6.22
C ILE A 71 -4.98 -1.60 6.99
N ARG A 72 -3.95 -2.35 6.59
CA ARG A 72 -3.48 -3.52 7.35
C ARG A 72 -2.43 -3.06 8.36
N PHE A 73 -2.49 -3.59 9.57
CA PHE A 73 -1.51 -3.26 10.59
C PHE A 73 -0.16 -3.88 10.27
N ASN A 74 0.89 -3.10 10.55
CA ASN A 74 2.25 -3.53 10.36
C ASN A 74 2.68 -4.53 11.46
N GLY A 75 3.38 -5.59 11.04
CA GLY A 75 4.08 -6.50 11.96
C GLY A 75 3.21 -7.47 12.78
N ILE A 76 1.89 -7.47 12.62
CA ILE A 76 1.01 -8.41 13.32
C ILE A 76 0.17 -9.21 12.32
N ASP A 77 -0.31 -10.37 12.77
CA ASP A 77 -1.23 -11.24 12.02
C ASP A 77 -2.33 -11.69 12.99
N ALA A 78 -3.58 -11.37 12.69
CA ALA A 78 -4.72 -11.75 13.51
C ALA A 78 -5.44 -12.97 12.92
N PRO A 79 -6.20 -13.74 13.71
CA PRO A 79 -6.98 -14.85 13.19
C PRO A 79 -7.96 -14.37 12.13
N GLU A 80 -8.03 -15.11 11.03
CA GLU A 80 -8.90 -14.77 9.91
C GLU A 80 -10.36 -14.76 10.36
N SER A 81 -11.22 -13.92 9.76
CA SER A 81 -12.62 -13.76 10.20
C SER A 81 -13.43 -15.06 10.24
N LYS A 82 -13.03 -16.07 9.45
CA LYS A 82 -13.65 -17.40 9.39
C LYS A 82 -12.97 -18.44 10.30
N GLN A 83 -11.86 -18.08 10.93
CA GLN A 83 -11.08 -18.98 11.76
C GLN A 83 -11.77 -19.25 13.10
N TYR A 84 -11.77 -20.52 13.47
CA TYR A 84 -12.21 -21.02 14.76
C TYR A 84 -11.01 -21.54 15.56
N CYS A 85 -11.12 -21.47 16.88
CA CYS A 85 -10.10 -21.87 17.85
C CYS A 85 -10.76 -22.60 19.02
N ASP A 86 -9.97 -23.36 19.79
CA ASP A 86 -10.45 -24.05 20.99
C ASP A 86 -10.18 -23.22 22.24
N ASP A 87 -11.15 -23.19 23.15
CA ASP A 87 -10.94 -22.64 24.50
C ASP A 87 -10.17 -23.62 25.42
N ALA A 88 -9.97 -23.24 26.69
CA ALA A 88 -9.27 -24.07 27.67
C ALA A 88 -9.93 -25.45 27.91
N LYS A 89 -11.22 -25.60 27.58
CA LYS A 89 -12.00 -26.84 27.74
C LYS A 89 -12.10 -27.63 26.42
N GLY A 90 -11.53 -27.12 25.33
CA GLY A 90 -11.63 -27.72 24.00
C GLY A 90 -12.93 -27.41 23.28
N PHE A 91 -13.66 -26.37 23.70
CA PHE A 91 -14.84 -25.91 22.96
C PHE A 91 -14.42 -24.92 21.88
N GLU A 92 -14.90 -25.17 20.67
CA GLU A 92 -14.65 -24.32 19.53
C GLU A 92 -15.36 -22.96 19.67
N TYR A 93 -14.68 -21.87 19.30
CA TYR A 93 -15.23 -20.53 19.26
C TYR A 93 -14.67 -19.72 18.07
N PRO A 94 -15.40 -18.71 17.57
CA PRO A 94 -15.01 -17.94 16.39
C PRO A 94 -13.95 -16.88 16.74
N CYS A 95 -12.70 -17.31 16.90
CA CYS A 95 -11.61 -16.44 17.36
C CYS A 95 -11.32 -15.25 16.45
N GLY A 96 -11.47 -15.38 15.12
CA GLY A 96 -11.29 -14.24 14.21
C GLY A 96 -12.31 -13.12 14.43
N ARG A 97 -13.59 -13.47 14.58
CA ARG A 97 -14.65 -12.50 14.90
C ARG A 97 -14.44 -11.86 16.26
N ARG A 98 -14.06 -12.66 17.28
CA ARG A 98 -13.76 -12.12 18.61
C ARG A 98 -12.58 -11.15 18.62
N SER A 99 -11.55 -11.42 17.82
CA SER A 99 -10.41 -10.51 17.64
C SER A 99 -10.83 -9.18 17.02
N ALA A 100 -11.65 -9.22 15.96
CA ALA A 100 -12.20 -8.02 15.34
C ALA A 100 -13.11 -7.22 16.31
N GLU A 101 -13.96 -7.88 17.10
CA GLU A 101 -14.80 -7.24 18.12
C GLU A 101 -13.97 -6.57 19.23
N ALA A 102 -12.87 -7.20 19.65
CA ALA A 102 -11.94 -6.64 20.61
C ALA A 102 -11.24 -5.38 20.07
N LEU A 103 -10.80 -5.43 18.80
CA LEU A 103 -10.23 -4.29 18.10
C LEU A 103 -11.21 -3.12 18.00
N ASP A 104 -12.47 -3.39 17.63
CA ASP A 104 -13.52 -2.36 17.55
C ASP A 104 -13.73 -1.67 18.90
N SER A 105 -13.85 -2.47 19.96
CA SER A 105 -13.99 -1.97 21.34
C SER A 105 -12.80 -1.10 21.75
N PHE A 106 -11.58 -1.52 21.41
CA PHE A 106 -10.36 -0.77 21.70
C PHE A 106 -10.31 0.57 20.95
N LEU A 107 -10.65 0.59 19.67
CA LEU A 107 -10.67 1.83 18.86
C LEU A 107 -11.83 2.75 19.25
N ALA A 108 -12.96 2.21 19.71
CA ALA A 108 -14.09 2.99 20.20
C ALA A 108 -13.77 3.78 21.47
N ALA A 109 -12.88 3.27 22.32
CA ALA A 109 -12.50 3.92 23.58
C ALA A 109 -11.72 5.23 23.40
N SER A 110 -11.06 5.45 22.26
CA SER A 110 -10.36 6.72 21.98
C SER A 110 -10.19 6.95 20.46
N ARG A 111 -10.75 8.06 19.97
CA ARG A 111 -10.83 8.41 18.53
C ARG A 111 -10.26 9.83 18.28
N PRO A 112 -9.77 10.13 17.05
CA PRO A 112 -9.61 9.24 15.90
C PRO A 112 -8.39 8.31 16.02
N VAL A 113 -8.31 7.32 15.14
CA VAL A 113 -7.05 6.60 14.91
C VAL A 113 -6.20 7.36 13.90
N GLN A 114 -4.90 7.39 14.09
CA GLN A 114 -3.92 7.87 13.12
C GLN A 114 -2.99 6.74 12.71
N CYS A 115 -2.89 6.49 11.40
CA CYS A 115 -2.06 5.46 10.81
C CYS A 115 -0.97 6.09 9.96
N THR A 116 0.28 5.79 10.29
CA THR A 116 1.46 6.25 9.53
C THR A 116 1.84 5.19 8.51
N PHE A 117 2.11 5.60 7.27
CA PHE A 117 2.47 4.68 6.19
C PHE A 117 3.81 4.00 6.45
N VAL A 118 3.84 2.68 6.28
CA VAL A 118 5.06 1.87 6.32
C VAL A 118 5.41 1.36 4.93
N SER A 119 4.46 0.70 4.25
CA SER A 119 4.69 0.11 2.94
C SER A 119 3.39 -0.21 2.20
N TRP A 120 3.52 -0.60 0.94
CA TRP A 120 2.47 -1.32 0.21
C TRP A 120 2.81 -2.80 0.22
N ASP A 121 1.85 -3.65 0.54
CA ASP A 121 2.07 -5.10 0.42
C ASP A 121 1.90 -5.60 -1.03
N ARG A 122 2.14 -6.90 -1.24
CA ARG A 122 2.03 -7.54 -2.57
C ARG A 122 0.65 -7.45 -3.22
N TYR A 123 -0.38 -7.13 -2.43
CA TYR A 123 -1.77 -6.95 -2.88
C TYR A 123 -2.14 -5.46 -2.98
N HIS A 124 -1.14 -4.57 -2.91
CA HIS A 124 -1.31 -3.12 -2.94
C HIS A 124 -2.19 -2.58 -1.80
N ARG A 125 -2.23 -3.27 -0.65
CA ARG A 125 -2.87 -2.74 0.56
C ARG A 125 -1.92 -1.79 1.28
N TYR A 126 -2.48 -0.72 1.85
CA TYR A 126 -1.75 0.20 2.71
C TYR A 126 -1.37 -0.54 3.99
N VAL A 127 -0.07 -0.62 4.29
CA VAL A 127 0.44 -1.16 5.55
C VAL A 127 0.89 0.01 6.41
N GLY A 128 0.40 0.06 7.65
CA GLY A 128 0.68 1.20 8.53
C GLY A 128 0.81 0.87 10.01
N ASP A 129 1.53 1.74 10.71
CA ASP A 129 1.59 1.78 12.17
C ASP A 129 0.48 2.71 12.66
N CYS A 130 -0.50 2.14 13.37
CA CYS A 130 -1.69 2.86 13.83
C CYS A 130 -1.66 3.12 15.33
N ARG A 131 -2.07 4.32 15.73
CA ARG A 131 -2.23 4.75 17.12
C ARG A 131 -3.58 5.41 17.34
N ARG A 132 -4.18 5.19 18.50
CA ARG A 132 -5.35 5.95 18.94
C ARG A 132 -4.97 7.40 19.29
N ALA A 133 -5.97 8.26 19.48
CA ALA A 133 -5.78 9.65 19.85
C ALA A 133 -5.06 9.85 21.19
N ASP A 134 -5.11 8.87 22.10
CA ASP A 134 -4.38 8.88 23.37
C ASP A 134 -2.95 8.32 23.26
N GLY A 135 -2.49 8.01 22.05
CA GLY A 135 -1.13 7.54 21.76
C GLY A 135 -0.93 6.03 21.87
N ALA A 136 -1.94 5.29 22.32
CA ALA A 136 -1.88 3.82 22.42
C ALA A 136 -1.66 3.18 21.05
N SER A 137 -0.66 2.29 20.95
CA SER A 137 -0.37 1.54 19.72
C SER A 137 -1.40 0.43 19.52
N VAL A 138 -1.99 0.35 18.32
CA VAL A 138 -2.98 -0.68 18.00
C VAL A 138 -2.32 -2.05 17.95
N ALA A 139 -1.21 -2.18 17.21
CA ALA A 139 -0.52 -3.46 17.06
C ALA A 139 -0.02 -4.01 18.41
N ALA A 140 0.60 -3.16 19.24
CA ALA A 140 1.06 -3.59 20.56
C ALA A 140 -0.11 -4.04 21.45
N TRP A 141 -1.21 -3.28 21.46
CA TRP A 141 -2.39 -3.65 22.24
C TRP A 141 -2.98 -4.99 21.80
N MET A 142 -3.09 -5.22 20.48
CA MET A 142 -3.58 -6.50 19.94
C MET A 142 -2.73 -7.69 20.40
N ILE A 143 -1.41 -7.54 20.44
CA ILE A 143 -0.50 -8.59 20.92
C ILE A 143 -0.62 -8.79 22.43
N GLU A 144 -0.57 -7.70 23.21
CA GLU A 144 -0.66 -7.74 24.67
C GLU A 144 -1.96 -8.38 25.16
N HIS A 145 -3.05 -8.23 24.41
CA HIS A 145 -4.37 -8.78 24.73
C HIS A 145 -4.65 -10.10 24.01
N GLY A 146 -3.63 -10.70 23.39
CA GLY A 146 -3.72 -12.00 22.72
C GLY A 146 -4.73 -12.04 21.59
N GLN A 147 -4.97 -10.92 20.90
CA GLN A 147 -5.90 -10.82 19.77
C GLN A 147 -5.21 -11.01 18.42
N ALA A 148 -3.89 -10.91 18.37
CA ALA A 148 -3.04 -11.15 17.20
C ALA A 148 -1.72 -11.81 17.62
N LEU A 149 -0.95 -12.25 16.63
CA LEU A 149 0.41 -12.76 16.79
C LEU A 149 1.44 -11.81 16.17
N ASP A 150 2.63 -11.79 16.77
CA ASP A 150 3.81 -11.08 16.28
C ASP A 150 4.28 -11.80 15.02
N TRP A 151 4.11 -11.17 13.85
CA TRP A 151 4.36 -11.85 12.59
C TRP A 151 5.83 -11.74 12.19
N PRO A 152 6.66 -12.79 12.37
CA PRO A 152 8.12 -12.64 12.32
C PRO A 152 8.62 -12.17 10.96
N ARG A 153 7.87 -12.48 9.89
CA ARG A 153 8.16 -12.06 8.52
C ARG A 153 8.19 -10.54 8.33
N TYR A 154 7.35 -9.80 9.05
CA TYR A 154 7.19 -8.36 8.87
C TYR A 154 7.63 -7.54 10.09
N SER A 155 7.53 -8.09 11.31
CA SER A 155 7.95 -7.40 12.53
C SER A 155 9.41 -7.64 12.91
N ASN A 156 10.00 -8.75 12.44
CA ASN A 156 11.30 -9.23 12.91
C ASN A 156 11.37 -9.38 14.44
N GLY A 157 10.27 -9.80 15.08
CA GLY A 157 10.22 -10.05 16.53
C GLY A 157 9.96 -8.80 17.38
N ALA A 158 9.50 -7.70 16.79
CA ALA A 158 9.30 -6.43 17.49
C ALA A 158 8.30 -6.52 18.67
N TYR A 159 7.40 -7.50 18.67
CA TYR A 159 6.39 -7.68 19.71
C TYR A 159 6.55 -9.00 20.49
N ALA A 160 7.71 -9.66 20.38
CA ALA A 160 7.94 -10.97 20.96
C ALA A 160 7.83 -10.97 22.50
N ALA A 161 8.22 -9.88 23.16
CA ALA A 161 8.15 -9.76 24.61
C ALA A 161 6.69 -9.61 25.10
N GLU A 162 5.89 -8.82 24.39
CA GLU A 162 4.47 -8.63 24.63
C GLU A 162 3.71 -9.94 24.39
N GLN A 163 4.02 -10.64 23.31
CA GLN A 163 3.42 -11.92 22.99
C GLN A 163 3.72 -12.97 24.06
N ALA A 164 4.99 -13.07 24.50
CA ALA A 164 5.38 -14.02 25.54
C ALA A 164 4.63 -13.76 26.87
N LYS A 165 4.34 -12.49 27.20
CA LYS A 165 3.51 -12.14 28.37
C LYS A 165 2.06 -12.61 28.19
N ALA A 166 1.46 -12.36 27.03
CA ALA A 166 0.09 -12.80 26.73
C ALA A 166 -0.04 -14.33 26.75
N GLU A 167 0.96 -15.04 26.21
CA GLU A 167 1.05 -16.50 26.22
C GLU A 167 1.16 -17.06 27.63
N ALA A 168 2.08 -16.52 28.44
CA ALA A 168 2.28 -16.94 29.82
C ALA A 168 1.05 -16.68 30.68
N ALA A 169 0.33 -15.59 30.42
CA ALA A 169 -0.89 -15.21 31.12
C ALA A 169 -2.17 -15.89 30.57
N LYS A 170 -2.06 -16.68 29.49
CA LYS A 170 -3.21 -17.36 28.84
C LYS A 170 -4.33 -16.39 28.45
N ILE A 171 -3.96 -15.26 27.84
CA ILE A 171 -4.89 -14.20 27.43
C ILE A 171 -5.28 -14.37 25.95
N GLY A 172 -6.54 -14.09 25.61
CA GLY A 172 -7.02 -14.06 24.22
C GLY A 172 -6.93 -15.44 23.57
N LEU A 173 -6.23 -15.54 22.43
CA LEU A 173 -5.99 -16.80 21.71
C LEU A 173 -5.27 -17.83 22.59
N TRP A 174 -4.41 -17.37 23.50
CA TRP A 174 -3.58 -18.22 24.35
C TRP A 174 -4.36 -18.95 25.45
N VAL A 175 -5.68 -18.75 25.57
CA VAL A 175 -6.53 -19.49 26.53
C VAL A 175 -6.60 -20.99 26.21
N GLY A 176 -6.43 -21.35 24.94
CA GLY A 176 -6.59 -22.72 24.46
C GLY A 176 -5.73 -23.00 23.25
N LYS A 177 -6.24 -23.78 22.30
CA LYS A 177 -5.49 -24.21 21.12
C LYS A 177 -5.96 -23.45 19.89
N PHE A 178 -5.02 -23.13 19.01
CA PHE A 178 -5.29 -22.47 17.76
C PHE A 178 -4.14 -22.75 16.79
N ASP A 179 -4.45 -22.68 15.50
CA ASP A 179 -3.43 -22.58 14.46
C ASP A 179 -3.05 -21.12 14.29
N ALA A 180 -1.76 -20.84 14.12
CA ALA A 180 -1.35 -19.47 13.82
C ALA A 180 -2.03 -18.98 12.52
N PRO A 181 -2.41 -17.70 12.38
CA PRO A 181 -3.26 -17.29 11.25
C PRO A 181 -2.58 -17.48 9.88
N TRP A 182 -1.26 -17.37 9.80
CA TRP A 182 -0.49 -17.71 8.59
C TRP A 182 -0.52 -19.21 8.25
N ASP A 183 -0.52 -20.10 9.25
CA ASP A 183 -0.62 -21.56 9.05
C ASP A 183 -2.05 -21.97 8.71
N TRP A 184 -3.03 -21.31 9.32
CA TRP A 184 -4.45 -21.48 9.01
C TRP A 184 -4.72 -21.09 7.55
N ARG A 185 -4.24 -19.93 7.09
CA ARG A 185 -4.34 -19.54 5.67
C ARG A 185 -3.72 -20.57 4.73
N ALA A 186 -2.49 -21.00 5.02
CA ALA A 186 -1.79 -21.97 4.16
C ALA A 186 -2.53 -23.32 4.04
N SER A 187 -3.31 -23.69 5.04
CA SER A 187 -4.10 -24.94 5.06
C SER A 187 -5.56 -24.78 4.58
N HIS A 188 -6.06 -23.54 4.47
CA HIS A 188 -7.44 -23.21 4.08
C HIS A 188 -7.49 -22.39 2.78
N ASP A 189 -6.42 -22.39 1.99
CA ASP A 189 -6.32 -21.75 0.68
C ASP A 189 -7.20 -22.47 -0.37
N ASP A 190 -8.51 -22.19 -0.35
CA ASP A 190 -9.39 -22.28 -1.53
C ASP A 190 -9.39 -20.91 -2.25
N GLY A 191 -8.24 -20.45 -2.75
CA GLY A 191 -8.13 -19.37 -3.75
C GLY A 191 -8.77 -17.99 -3.46
N ALA A 192 -9.21 -17.69 -2.23
CA ALA A 192 -9.91 -16.45 -1.93
C ALA A 192 -8.96 -15.36 -1.40
N ALA A 193 -8.26 -14.67 -2.31
CA ALA A 193 -7.74 -13.35 -1.98
C ALA A 193 -8.92 -12.43 -1.59
N PRO A 194 -8.84 -11.68 -0.48
CA PRO A 194 -9.92 -10.78 -0.09
C PRO A 194 -10.09 -9.69 -1.16
N ALA A 195 -11.33 -9.47 -1.58
CA ALA A 195 -11.72 -8.43 -2.52
C ALA A 195 -11.26 -7.06 -2.02
N SER A 196 -10.15 -6.56 -2.57
CA SER A 196 -9.85 -5.13 -2.64
C SER A 196 -10.20 -4.67 -4.05
N GLN A 197 -11.45 -4.24 -4.26
CA GLN A 197 -11.67 -3.26 -5.30
C GLN A 197 -11.01 -1.95 -4.87
N PRO A 198 -10.27 -1.32 -5.79
CA PRO A 198 -10.63 0.03 -6.15
C PRO A 198 -10.95 0.09 -7.64
N LEU A 199 -12.13 0.64 -7.96
CA LEU A 199 -12.41 1.22 -9.27
C LEU A 199 -11.34 2.26 -9.58
N GLY A 200 -10.57 2.06 -10.65
CA GLY A 200 -9.76 3.13 -11.24
C GLY A 200 -8.44 2.69 -11.87
N ILE A 201 -8.47 2.51 -13.19
CA ILE A 201 -7.32 2.61 -14.11
C ILE A 201 -6.27 1.47 -13.98
N VAL A 202 -6.59 0.31 -14.56
CA VAL A 202 -5.55 -0.67 -14.88
C VAL A 202 -4.63 -0.08 -15.96
N SER A 203 -3.35 0.00 -15.64
CA SER A 203 -2.30 0.45 -16.56
C SER A 203 -2.27 -0.43 -17.82
N ARG A 204 -2.24 0.24 -18.98
CA ARG A 204 -2.12 -0.33 -20.34
C ARG A 204 -0.97 -1.35 -20.51
N LYS A 205 -0.04 -1.42 -19.56
CA LYS A 205 1.10 -2.35 -19.52
C LYS A 205 0.76 -3.77 -19.07
N LEU A 206 -0.27 -3.98 -18.25
CA LEU A 206 -0.61 -5.33 -17.76
C LEU A 206 -1.39 -6.15 -18.80
N VAL A 207 -2.10 -5.47 -19.71
CA VAL A 207 -2.83 -6.09 -20.83
C VAL A 207 -1.88 -6.69 -21.89
N ALA A 208 -0.64 -6.21 -21.97
CA ALA A 208 0.31 -6.66 -23.01
C ALA A 208 0.92 -8.06 -22.76
N GLN A 209 0.72 -8.66 -21.58
CA GLN A 209 1.39 -9.91 -21.19
C GLN A 209 0.54 -11.18 -21.40
N SER A 210 -0.78 -11.08 -21.58
CA SER A 210 -1.68 -12.23 -21.73
C SER A 210 -2.09 -12.53 -23.18
N GLY A 211 -1.70 -11.70 -24.15
CA GLY A 211 -2.08 -11.88 -25.56
C GLY A 211 -3.57 -11.72 -25.87
N TYR A 212 -4.40 -11.51 -24.85
CA TYR A 212 -5.84 -11.30 -24.97
C TYR A 212 -6.17 -9.80 -25.10
N SER A 213 -7.22 -9.50 -25.87
CA SER A 213 -7.66 -8.14 -26.14
C SER A 213 -9.17 -8.05 -25.98
N CYS A 214 -9.66 -6.97 -25.38
CA CYS A 214 -11.10 -6.70 -25.27
C CYS A 214 -11.76 -6.34 -26.60
N GLU A 215 -10.98 -6.24 -27.67
CA GLU A 215 -11.45 -6.00 -29.03
C GLU A 215 -10.87 -7.05 -29.99
N PRO A 216 -11.70 -7.67 -30.86
CA PRO A 216 -13.16 -7.51 -30.96
C PRO A 216 -13.89 -8.20 -29.80
N ARG A 217 -15.11 -7.75 -29.50
CA ARG A 217 -15.97 -8.39 -28.51
C ARG A 217 -16.25 -9.85 -28.89
N ARG A 218 -15.98 -10.78 -27.96
CA ARG A 218 -16.21 -12.22 -28.13
C ARG A 218 -17.49 -12.66 -27.42
N THR A 219 -17.99 -13.82 -27.85
CA THR A 219 -19.07 -14.56 -27.18
C THR A 219 -18.54 -15.94 -26.79
N CYS A 220 -19.22 -16.66 -25.89
CA CYS A 220 -18.77 -17.98 -25.44
C CYS A 220 -18.56 -19.00 -26.58
N LYS A 221 -19.20 -18.82 -27.73
CA LYS A 221 -18.99 -19.67 -28.92
C LYS A 221 -17.65 -19.42 -29.64
N GLN A 222 -16.98 -18.31 -29.34
CA GLN A 222 -15.77 -17.84 -30.02
C GLN A 222 -14.53 -17.92 -29.12
N ILE A 223 -14.68 -18.40 -27.88
CA ILE A 223 -13.64 -18.50 -26.86
C ILE A 223 -13.22 -19.96 -26.76
N GLY A 224 -11.90 -20.21 -26.71
CA GLY A 224 -11.35 -21.55 -26.83
C GLY A 224 -11.03 -22.25 -25.51
N SER A 225 -11.06 -21.54 -24.38
CA SER A 225 -10.67 -22.07 -23.07
C SER A 225 -11.34 -21.33 -21.92
N CYS A 226 -11.45 -22.00 -20.77
CA CYS A 226 -11.95 -21.39 -19.54
C CYS A 226 -11.11 -20.17 -19.12
N ASP A 227 -9.78 -20.28 -19.14
CA ASP A 227 -8.87 -19.21 -18.74
C ASP A 227 -9.05 -17.94 -19.58
N GLU A 228 -9.28 -18.10 -20.90
CA GLU A 228 -9.58 -16.98 -21.80
C GLU A 228 -10.95 -16.35 -21.48
N ALA A 229 -11.97 -17.17 -21.20
CA ALA A 229 -13.31 -16.68 -20.82
C ALA A 229 -13.27 -15.87 -19.51
N GLN A 230 -12.55 -16.40 -18.51
CA GLN A 230 -12.33 -15.76 -17.22
C GLN A 230 -11.54 -14.46 -17.35
N TRP A 231 -10.54 -14.44 -18.22
CA TRP A 231 -9.80 -13.21 -18.50
C TRP A 231 -10.72 -12.11 -19.06
N TYR A 232 -11.58 -12.43 -20.03
CA TYR A 232 -12.53 -11.45 -20.58
C TYR A 232 -13.56 -10.97 -19.54
N LEU A 233 -14.06 -11.87 -18.68
CA LEU A 233 -14.97 -11.52 -17.58
C LEU A 233 -14.40 -10.44 -16.68
N GLN A 234 -13.14 -10.58 -16.32
CA GLN A 234 -12.46 -9.71 -15.34
C GLN A 234 -11.90 -8.42 -15.96
N ASN A 235 -11.55 -8.44 -17.25
CA ASN A 235 -10.77 -7.35 -17.86
C ASN A 235 -11.54 -6.52 -18.89
N CYS A 236 -12.71 -6.97 -19.36
CA CYS A 236 -13.46 -6.29 -20.42
C CYS A 236 -14.81 -5.78 -19.95
N SER A 237 -15.20 -4.57 -20.38
CA SER A 237 -16.48 -3.94 -20.04
C SER A 237 -17.71 -4.75 -20.49
N TRP A 238 -17.54 -5.64 -21.47
CA TRP A 238 -18.57 -6.56 -21.95
C TRP A 238 -18.46 -7.97 -21.36
N GLY A 239 -17.43 -8.25 -20.55
CA GLY A 239 -17.13 -9.55 -19.97
C GLY A 239 -18.24 -10.11 -19.10
N GLY A 240 -18.94 -9.26 -18.35
CA GLY A 240 -20.09 -9.69 -17.53
C GLY A 240 -21.27 -10.25 -18.33
N LYS A 241 -21.27 -10.18 -19.67
CA LYS A 241 -22.27 -10.86 -20.52
C LYS A 241 -21.87 -12.31 -20.86
N LEU A 242 -20.68 -12.74 -20.46
CA LEU A 242 -20.21 -14.13 -20.59
C LEU A 242 -20.59 -14.98 -19.37
N ASP A 243 -20.82 -14.34 -18.23
CA ASP A 243 -21.34 -14.94 -17.01
C ASP A 243 -22.87 -14.81 -17.00
N ARG A 244 -23.56 -15.93 -17.22
CA ARG A 244 -25.01 -15.94 -17.49
C ARG A 244 -25.84 -15.86 -16.21
N ASP A 245 -25.39 -16.52 -15.17
CA ASP A 245 -26.06 -16.68 -13.88
C ASP A 245 -25.46 -15.79 -12.78
N GLY A 246 -24.33 -15.13 -13.05
CA GLY A 246 -23.76 -14.08 -12.20
C GLY A 246 -22.94 -14.64 -11.03
N ASP A 247 -22.47 -15.88 -11.14
CA ASP A 247 -21.71 -16.58 -10.10
C ASP A 247 -20.20 -16.33 -10.18
N GLY A 248 -19.75 -15.58 -11.18
CA GLY A 248 -18.33 -15.32 -11.46
C GLY A 248 -17.69 -16.32 -12.42
N VAL A 249 -18.46 -17.24 -13.03
CA VAL A 249 -17.98 -18.22 -14.00
C VAL A 249 -18.38 -17.84 -15.43
N ALA A 250 -17.43 -17.33 -16.22
CA ALA A 250 -17.70 -17.02 -17.62
C ALA A 250 -17.73 -18.27 -18.49
N CYS A 251 -18.76 -18.36 -19.34
CA CYS A 251 -18.91 -19.44 -20.30
C CYS A 251 -18.87 -20.83 -19.66
N GLU A 252 -19.76 -21.09 -18.69
CA GLU A 252 -19.96 -22.36 -17.95
C GLU A 252 -19.70 -23.66 -18.75
N THR A 253 -20.04 -23.68 -20.04
CA THR A 253 -19.80 -24.84 -20.92
C THR A 253 -18.31 -25.12 -21.22
N LEU A 254 -17.41 -24.22 -20.84
CA LEU A 254 -15.96 -24.29 -21.05
C LEU A 254 -15.17 -24.50 -19.73
N CYS A 255 -15.77 -24.37 -18.54
CA CYS A 255 -15.07 -24.21 -17.24
C CYS A 255 -15.27 -25.34 -16.20
#